data_AF-K1U918-F1
#
_entry.id   AF-K1U918-F1
#
_cell.length_a   1.000
_cell.length_b   1.000
_cell.length_c   1.000
_cell.angle_alpha   90.00
_cell.angle_beta   90.00
_cell.angle_gamma   90.00
#
_symmetry.space_group_name_H-M   'P 1'
#
loop_
_entity.id
_entity.type
_entity.pdbx_description
1 polymer ?
#
loop_
_entity_poly.entity_id
_entity_poly.type
_entity_poly.pdbx_seq_one_letter_code
_entity_poly.pdbx_strand_id
1 'polypeptide(L)'
;MKKALIGLLAAGTLVGCGGNTYTITGKLDPGITDSVFLMQGNPENPTIASAAVAADGTFKIKGTIDQPDLAILTNRHRQGIGFIFLEPGKIDVKTADLGQFQVGGTRSNEIFQPINDSLGMLQGQFLVAMQENDMEKFDSLNQVANGIMRRALDNNSDNLVGVYFFGNLYNEMEPQEAREILNKFPEQMQKTQILTAIAKSIAAQENTEIGKPYLEIALPDSLGETVSVTPLIGPGKWVLIDFWATWCSPCRGELPYLKEAFKEFGPKGFN
;
A
#
# COMPACT_ATOMS: atom_id res chain seq x y z
N MET A 1 35.66 -59.36 -20.68
CA MET A 1 36.09 -57.96 -20.91
C MET A 1 34.91 -57.17 -21.46
N LYS A 2 34.16 -56.46 -20.61
CA LYS A 2 33.15 -55.48 -21.03
C LYS A 2 33.35 -54.23 -20.17
N LYS A 3 33.74 -53.15 -20.83
CA LYS A 3 34.01 -51.83 -20.24
C LYS A 3 32.68 -51.17 -19.87
N ALA A 4 32.57 -50.68 -18.64
CA ALA A 4 31.47 -49.84 -18.20
C ALA A 4 31.71 -48.40 -18.71
N LEU A 5 30.74 -47.84 -19.45
CA LEU A 5 30.63 -46.40 -19.65
C LEU A 5 29.79 -45.84 -18.49
N ILE A 6 30.41 -45.01 -17.66
CA ILE A 6 29.72 -44.15 -16.70
C ILE A 6 29.50 -42.81 -17.42
N GLY A 7 28.26 -42.54 -17.81
CA GLY A 7 27.83 -41.22 -18.26
C GLY A 7 27.61 -40.32 -17.05
N LEU A 8 28.43 -39.28 -16.92
CA LEU A 8 28.23 -38.20 -15.96
C LEU A 8 27.08 -37.32 -16.48
N LEU A 9 25.87 -37.46 -15.92
CA LEU A 9 24.86 -36.41 -16.00
C LEU A 9 25.25 -35.33 -15.00
N ALA A 10 25.88 -34.26 -15.47
CA ALA A 10 25.98 -33.02 -14.72
C ALA A 10 24.60 -32.36 -14.68
N ALA A 11 23.83 -32.65 -13.64
CA ALA A 11 22.67 -31.83 -13.27
C ALA A 11 23.22 -30.47 -12.80
N GLY A 12 23.24 -29.50 -13.71
CA GLY A 12 23.52 -28.11 -13.38
C GLY A 12 22.37 -27.55 -12.55
N THR A 13 22.47 -27.65 -11.23
CA THR A 13 21.69 -26.82 -10.33
C THR A 13 22.19 -25.39 -10.45
N LEU A 14 21.51 -24.57 -11.25
CA LEU A 14 21.58 -23.11 -11.12
C LEU A 14 20.91 -22.73 -9.79
N VAL A 15 21.63 -22.91 -8.69
CA VAL A 15 21.32 -22.20 -7.45
C VAL A 15 21.72 -20.75 -7.71
N GLY A 16 20.74 -19.92 -8.02
CA GLY A 16 20.94 -18.48 -8.13
C GLY A 16 21.49 -17.96 -6.79
N CYS A 17 22.74 -17.51 -6.79
CA CYS A 17 23.32 -16.74 -5.71
C CYS A 17 22.62 -15.37 -5.65
N GLY A 18 21.49 -15.31 -4.95
CA GLY A 18 20.85 -14.08 -4.52
C GLY A 18 20.36 -14.29 -3.09
N GLY A 19 21.21 -13.99 -2.10
CA GLY A 19 20.79 -14.03 -0.71
C GLY A 19 19.71 -12.98 -0.42
N ASN A 20 19.07 -13.08 0.73
CA ASN A 20 18.03 -12.15 1.22
C ASN A 20 18.57 -10.75 1.59
N THR A 21 19.70 -10.33 1.04
CA THR A 21 20.41 -9.10 1.41
C THR A 21 20.19 -7.99 0.40
N TYR A 22 20.05 -6.77 0.89
CA TYR A 22 20.07 -5.57 0.07
C TYR A 22 21.18 -4.62 0.51
N THR A 23 21.64 -3.79 -0.42
CA THR A 23 22.49 -2.64 -0.13
C THR A 23 21.91 -1.43 -0.83
N ILE A 24 21.52 -0.41 -0.08
CA ILE A 24 21.14 0.88 -0.64
C ILE A 24 22.37 1.78 -0.60
N THR A 25 22.80 2.25 -1.75
CA THR A 25 23.81 3.32 -1.86
C THR A 25 23.14 4.56 -2.41
N GLY A 26 23.42 5.71 -1.82
CA GLY A 26 22.90 6.96 -2.37
C GLY A 26 23.89 8.09 -2.45
N LYS A 27 23.59 9.01 -3.39
CA LYS A 27 24.29 10.26 -3.63
C LYS A 27 23.25 11.37 -3.70
N LEU A 28 23.05 12.04 -2.57
CA LEU A 28 22.16 13.19 -2.46
C LEU A 28 22.94 14.47 -2.77
N ASP A 29 22.26 15.52 -3.21
CA ASP A 29 22.90 16.83 -3.29
C ASP A 29 23.36 17.28 -1.89
N PRO A 30 24.58 17.86 -1.77
CA PRO A 30 25.10 18.29 -0.48
C PRO A 30 24.16 19.24 0.25
N GLY A 31 23.94 18.99 1.54
CA GLY A 31 23.11 19.85 2.40
C GLY A 31 21.62 19.51 2.44
N ILE A 32 21.14 18.52 1.68
CA ILE A 32 19.74 18.05 1.78
C ILE A 32 19.42 17.52 3.18
N THR A 33 20.28 16.65 3.73
CA THR A 33 20.11 16.09 5.07
C THR A 33 21.43 15.52 5.60
N ASP A 34 21.53 15.36 6.92
CA ASP A 34 22.67 14.75 7.63
C ASP A 34 22.47 13.24 7.86
N SER A 35 21.26 12.74 7.66
CA SER A 35 20.89 11.37 8.00
C SER A 35 19.64 10.92 7.23
N VAL A 36 19.63 9.63 6.89
CA VAL A 36 18.50 8.98 6.23
C VAL A 36 18.00 7.82 7.07
N PHE A 37 16.69 7.60 7.02
CA PHE A 37 15.98 6.55 7.74
C PHE A 37 15.13 5.77 6.74
N LEU A 38 15.32 4.46 6.70
CA LEU A 38 14.52 3.53 5.91
C LEU A 38 13.36 3.05 6.78
N MET A 39 12.14 3.28 6.31
CA MET A 39 10.92 3.00 7.06
C MET A 39 10.01 2.01 6.32
N GLN A 40 9.35 1.12 7.06
CA GLN A 40 8.32 0.19 6.59
C GLN A 40 7.10 0.23 7.51
N GLY A 41 5.96 -0.28 7.03
CA GLY A 41 4.58 -0.08 7.52
C GLY A 41 4.21 -0.51 8.95
N ASN A 42 5.12 -0.42 9.92
CA ASN A 42 4.79 -0.54 11.34
C ASN A 42 4.55 0.88 11.94
N PRO A 43 3.32 1.24 12.31
CA PRO A 43 3.02 2.58 12.86
C PRO A 43 3.67 2.85 14.23
N GLU A 44 4.04 1.82 15.01
CA GLU A 44 4.68 1.97 16.32
C GLU A 44 6.19 2.16 16.20
N ASN A 45 6.85 1.35 15.37
CA ASN A 45 8.29 1.48 15.09
C ASN A 45 8.58 1.26 13.61
N PRO A 46 8.42 2.30 12.78
CA PRO A 46 8.53 2.15 11.34
C PRO A 46 9.97 2.04 10.85
N THR A 47 10.97 2.48 11.63
CA THR A 47 12.36 2.56 11.16
C THR A 47 13.04 1.20 11.21
N ILE A 48 13.42 0.68 10.05
CA ILE A 48 14.11 -0.61 9.93
C ILE A 48 15.63 -0.46 9.77
N ALA A 49 16.09 0.69 9.28
CA ALA A 49 17.51 1.01 9.18
C ALA A 49 17.74 2.51 9.09
N SER A 50 18.96 2.96 9.37
CA SER A 50 19.37 4.35 9.17
C SER A 50 20.84 4.44 8.78
N ALA A 51 21.23 5.58 8.21
CA ALA A 51 22.61 5.90 7.90
C ALA A 51 22.86 7.40 8.05
N ALA A 52 24.06 7.77 8.50
CA ALA A 52 24.55 9.13 8.34
C ALA A 52 24.81 9.42 6.86
N VAL A 53 24.54 10.66 6.45
CA VAL A 53 24.90 11.18 5.13
C VAL A 53 26.21 11.95 5.27
N ALA A 54 27.22 11.58 4.49
CA ALA A 54 28.50 12.26 4.50
C ALA A 54 28.38 13.70 3.96
N ALA A 55 29.39 14.53 4.20
CA ALA A 55 29.41 15.93 3.74
C ALA A 55 29.30 16.06 2.21
N ASP A 56 29.72 15.03 1.46
CA ASP A 56 29.58 14.98 0.01
C ASP A 56 28.21 14.44 -0.46
N GLY A 57 27.29 14.15 0.47
CA GLY A 57 25.96 13.62 0.18
C GLY A 57 25.88 12.09 0.01
N THR A 58 26.99 11.36 0.21
CA THR A 58 26.96 9.89 0.11
C THR A 58 26.42 9.21 1.36
N PHE A 59 25.67 8.12 1.18
CA PHE A 59 25.26 7.25 2.29
C PHE A 59 25.18 5.78 1.87
N LYS A 60 25.16 4.88 2.85
CA LYS A 60 25.02 3.44 2.63
C LYS A 60 24.20 2.79 3.72
N ILE A 61 23.18 2.03 3.33
CA ILE A 61 22.40 1.15 4.20
C ILE A 61 22.60 -0.29 3.72
N LYS A 62 22.78 -1.22 4.66
CA LYS A 62 22.77 -2.66 4.39
C LYS A 62 21.75 -3.33 5.30
N GLY A 63 21.07 -4.34 4.79
CA GLY A 63 20.13 -5.12 5.57
C GLY A 63 19.75 -6.42 4.89
N THR A 64 18.81 -7.11 5.51
CA THR A 64 18.17 -8.31 4.99
C THR A 64 16.67 -8.13 4.94
N ILE A 65 16.02 -8.83 4.02
CA ILE A 65 14.56 -8.88 3.89
C ILE A 65 14.10 -10.32 3.78
N ASP A 66 13.03 -10.67 4.47
CA ASP A 66 12.43 -11.99 4.35
C ASP A 66 11.72 -12.15 3.00
N GLN A 67 11.12 -11.06 2.52
CA GLN A 67 10.44 -10.98 1.23
C GLN A 67 10.55 -9.56 0.65
N PRO A 68 10.49 -9.39 -0.68
CA PRO A 68 10.44 -8.07 -1.29
C PRO A 68 9.23 -7.28 -0.77
N ASP A 69 9.41 -6.00 -0.49
CA ASP A 69 8.34 -5.12 0.01
C ASP A 69 8.62 -3.64 -0.31
N LEU A 70 7.68 -2.76 0.00
CA LEU A 70 7.85 -1.32 -0.15
C LEU A 70 8.46 -0.71 1.12
N ALA A 71 9.36 0.25 0.95
CA ALA A 71 9.91 1.06 2.02
C ALA A 71 9.91 2.54 1.63
N ILE A 72 9.98 3.42 2.62
CA ILE A 72 10.12 4.87 2.42
C ILE A 72 11.47 5.30 2.99
N LEU A 73 12.27 5.97 2.18
CA LEU A 73 13.44 6.69 2.66
C LEU A 73 13.01 8.07 3.14
N THR A 74 13.42 8.45 4.35
CA THR A 74 13.06 9.73 4.97
C THR A 74 14.28 10.41 5.58
N ASN A 75 14.19 11.70 5.84
CA ASN A 75 15.15 12.41 6.70
C ASN A 75 14.79 12.27 8.19
N ARG A 76 15.63 12.83 9.08
CA ARG A 76 15.39 12.83 10.53
C ARG A 76 14.06 13.45 10.99
N HIS A 77 13.45 14.29 10.17
CA HIS A 77 12.15 14.93 10.43
C HIS A 77 10.98 14.13 9.85
N ARG A 78 11.23 12.89 9.38
CA ARG A 78 10.25 12.02 8.70
C ARG A 78 9.69 12.62 7.42
N GLN A 79 10.38 13.58 6.80
CA GLN A 79 10.03 14.05 5.48
C GLN A 79 10.48 13.00 4.46
N GLY A 80 9.57 12.59 3.59
CA GLY A 80 9.82 11.61 2.54
C GLY A 80 10.85 12.12 1.54
N ILE A 81 11.89 11.30 1.33
CA ILE A 81 12.85 11.44 0.24
C ILE A 81 12.30 10.67 -0.96
N GLY A 82 11.91 9.41 -0.77
CA GLY A 82 11.29 8.63 -1.84
C GLY A 82 10.89 7.24 -1.41
N PHE A 83 10.04 6.61 -2.21
CA PHE A 83 9.75 5.19 -2.07
C PHE A 83 10.90 4.36 -2.64
N ILE A 84 11.14 3.21 -2.02
CA ILE A 84 12.12 2.23 -2.45
C ILE A 84 11.40 0.88 -2.54
N PHE A 85 11.49 0.23 -3.69
CA PHE A 85 11.19 -1.19 -3.80
C PHE A 85 12.35 -1.96 -3.17
N LEU A 86 12.13 -2.47 -1.96
CA LEU A 86 13.15 -3.16 -1.19
C LEU A 86 13.18 -4.61 -1.65
N GLU A 87 14.18 -4.96 -2.45
CA GLU A 87 14.39 -6.30 -3.02
C GLU A 87 15.88 -6.67 -2.97
N PRO A 88 16.24 -7.97 -3.07
CA PRO A 88 17.64 -8.37 -3.01
C PRO A 88 18.47 -7.73 -4.11
N GLY A 89 19.63 -7.17 -3.75
CA GLY A 89 20.52 -6.53 -4.71
C GLY A 89 21.09 -5.18 -4.25
N LYS A 90 21.64 -4.45 -5.21
CA LYS A 90 22.20 -3.12 -5.00
C LYS A 90 21.21 -2.08 -5.50
N ILE A 91 20.62 -1.34 -4.58
CA ILE A 91 19.68 -0.26 -4.87
C ILE A 91 20.47 1.05 -4.86
N ASP A 92 20.32 1.85 -5.90
CA ASP A 92 20.98 3.14 -6.07
C ASP A 92 19.97 4.27 -5.96
N VAL A 93 20.23 5.25 -5.09
CA VAL A 93 19.38 6.43 -4.87
C VAL A 93 20.16 7.69 -5.22
N LYS A 94 19.60 8.59 -6.01
CA LYS A 94 20.25 9.86 -6.32
C LYS A 94 19.25 11.01 -6.34
N THR A 95 19.71 12.21 -6.00
CA THR A 95 18.94 13.42 -6.28
C THR A 95 18.84 13.64 -7.78
N ALA A 96 17.68 14.10 -8.22
CA ALA A 96 17.37 14.48 -9.58
C ALA A 96 16.87 15.94 -9.60
N ASP A 97 16.60 16.46 -10.79
CA ASP A 97 16.16 17.84 -10.97
C ASP A 97 14.94 18.17 -10.10
N LEU A 98 14.85 19.44 -9.69
CA LEU A 98 13.72 19.97 -8.90
C LEU A 98 13.51 19.26 -7.55
N GLY A 99 14.58 18.72 -6.96
CA GLY A 99 14.54 18.07 -5.65
C GLY A 99 13.82 16.72 -5.65
N GLN A 100 13.61 16.14 -6.84
CA GLN A 100 13.11 14.76 -6.98
C GLN A 100 14.23 13.76 -6.67
N PHE A 101 13.86 12.50 -6.49
CA PHE A 101 14.81 11.42 -6.26
C PHE A 101 14.57 10.32 -7.29
N GLN A 102 15.66 9.77 -7.82
CA GLN A 102 15.65 8.61 -8.70
C GLN A 102 16.17 7.41 -7.94
N VAL A 103 15.47 6.28 -8.07
CA VAL A 103 15.82 5.00 -7.46
C VAL A 103 15.96 3.95 -8.56
N GLY A 104 17.04 3.17 -8.52
CA GLY A 104 17.32 2.15 -9.53
C GLY A 104 18.26 1.07 -9.01
N GLY A 105 18.89 0.33 -9.93
CA GLY A 105 19.87 -0.72 -9.61
C GLY A 105 19.27 -2.09 -9.32
N THR A 106 17.95 -2.17 -9.19
CA THR A 106 17.20 -3.43 -9.08
C THR A 106 15.93 -3.38 -9.94
N ARG A 107 15.44 -4.55 -10.34
CA ARG A 107 14.36 -4.73 -11.34
C ARG A 107 13.15 -3.84 -11.10
N SER A 108 12.56 -3.88 -9.91
CA SER A 108 11.31 -3.15 -9.61
C SER A 108 11.53 -1.64 -9.60
N ASN A 109 12.67 -1.19 -9.05
CA ASN A 109 13.03 0.24 -9.05
C ASN A 109 13.26 0.76 -10.49
N GLU A 110 13.94 -0.02 -11.34
CA GLU A 110 14.19 0.33 -12.74
C GLU A 110 12.92 0.37 -13.59
N ILE A 111 11.99 -0.57 -13.38
CA ILE A 111 10.69 -0.57 -14.06
C ILE A 111 9.85 0.64 -13.63
N PHE A 112 9.84 0.96 -12.33
CA PHE A 112 9.01 2.02 -11.79
C PHE A 112 9.46 3.41 -12.21
N GLN A 113 10.78 3.66 -12.26
CA GLN A 113 11.31 5.02 -12.47
C GLN A 113 10.69 5.77 -13.66
N PRO A 114 10.63 5.24 -14.90
CA PRO A 114 10.02 5.96 -16.02
C PRO A 114 8.51 6.20 -15.85
N ILE A 115 7.82 5.30 -15.13
CA ILE A 115 6.39 5.46 -14.81
C ILE A 115 6.22 6.61 -13.82
N ASN A 116 7.05 6.64 -12.77
CA ASN A 116 7.07 7.70 -11.78
C ASN A 116 7.39 9.06 -12.40
N ASP A 117 8.39 9.12 -13.30
CA ASP A 117 8.73 10.35 -14.01
C ASP A 117 7.54 10.87 -14.84
N SER A 118 6.84 9.97 -15.54
CA SER A 118 5.64 10.31 -16.32
C SER A 118 4.51 10.84 -15.43
N LEU A 119 4.26 10.20 -14.28
CA LEU A 119 3.26 10.63 -13.31
C LEU A 119 3.64 11.97 -12.66
N GLY A 120 4.92 12.18 -12.36
CA GLY A 120 5.43 13.44 -11.82
C GLY A 120 5.25 14.61 -12.79
N MET A 121 5.45 14.39 -14.10
CA MET A 121 5.15 15.40 -15.12
C MET A 121 3.66 15.76 -15.15
N LEU A 122 2.77 14.77 -15.06
CA LEU A 122 1.33 15.01 -14.99
C LEU A 122 0.94 15.77 -13.72
N GLN A 123 1.55 15.44 -12.57
CA GLN A 123 1.35 16.16 -11.31
C GLN A 123 1.63 17.67 -11.46
N GLY A 124 2.70 18.03 -12.17
CA GLY A 124 2.99 19.43 -12.49
C GLY A 124 1.88 20.10 -13.31
N GLN A 125 1.33 19.39 -14.29
CA GLN A 125 0.23 19.89 -15.13
C GLN A 125 -1.09 20.00 -14.35
N PHE A 126 -1.35 19.08 -13.40
CA PHE A 126 -2.49 19.17 -12.49
C PHE A 126 -2.44 20.44 -11.66
N LEU A 127 -1.29 20.77 -11.09
CA LEU A 127 -1.12 21.98 -10.28
C LEU A 127 -1.42 23.24 -11.10
N VAL A 128 -0.98 23.28 -12.36
CA VAL A 128 -1.29 24.40 -13.27
C VAL A 128 -2.79 24.46 -13.58
N ALA A 129 -3.42 23.33 -13.94
CA ALA A 129 -4.87 23.30 -14.23
C ALA A 129 -5.71 23.74 -13.03
N MET A 130 -5.33 23.34 -11.81
CA MET A 130 -5.99 23.79 -10.57
C MET A 130 -5.81 25.29 -10.32
N GLN A 131 -4.63 25.85 -10.58
CA GLN A 131 -4.38 27.30 -10.46
C GLN A 131 -5.19 28.11 -11.47
N GLU A 132 -5.38 27.56 -12.67
CA GLU A 132 -6.16 28.17 -13.76
C GLU A 132 -7.68 27.89 -13.63
N ASN A 133 -8.09 27.06 -12.66
CA ASN A 133 -9.45 26.57 -12.48
C ASN A 133 -10.04 25.91 -13.75
N ASP A 134 -9.18 25.23 -14.52
CA ASP A 134 -9.51 24.52 -15.76
C ASP A 134 -9.92 23.07 -15.44
N MET A 135 -11.21 22.88 -15.19
CA MET A 135 -11.77 21.58 -14.80
C MET A 135 -11.71 20.53 -15.93
N GLU A 136 -11.85 20.96 -17.19
CA GLU A 136 -11.80 20.03 -18.33
C GLU A 136 -10.40 19.43 -18.48
N LYS A 137 -9.37 20.28 -18.36
CA LYS A 137 -7.98 19.83 -18.35
C LYS A 137 -7.68 18.97 -17.13
N PHE A 138 -8.19 19.31 -15.96
CA PHE A 138 -8.05 18.51 -14.75
C PHE A 138 -8.61 17.09 -14.94
N ASP A 139 -9.82 16.95 -15.46
CA ASP A 139 -10.45 15.65 -15.70
C ASP A 139 -9.70 14.83 -16.76
N SER A 140 -9.25 15.49 -17.84
CA SER A 140 -8.44 14.86 -18.88
C SER A 140 -7.12 14.30 -18.32
N LEU A 141 -6.41 15.08 -17.50
CA LEU A 141 -5.17 14.64 -16.84
C LEU A 141 -5.42 13.45 -15.89
N ASN A 142 -6.55 13.44 -15.17
CA ASN A 142 -6.95 12.32 -14.31
C ASN A 142 -7.15 11.04 -15.11
N GLN A 143 -7.82 11.12 -16.26
CA GLN A 143 -8.00 9.96 -17.13
C GLN A 143 -6.66 9.43 -17.66
N VAL A 144 -5.72 10.32 -18.03
CA VAL A 144 -4.39 9.93 -18.49
C VAL A 144 -3.60 9.26 -17.36
N ALA A 145 -3.57 9.85 -16.17
CA ALA A 145 -2.89 9.29 -15.00
C ALA A 145 -3.46 7.91 -14.63
N ASN A 146 -4.79 7.79 -14.58
CA ASN A 146 -5.46 6.51 -14.32
C ASN A 146 -5.11 5.45 -15.36
N GLY A 147 -5.07 5.81 -16.65
CA GLY A 147 -4.65 4.91 -17.71
C GLY A 147 -3.20 4.45 -17.59
N ILE A 148 -2.28 5.33 -17.15
CA ILE A 148 -0.88 4.96 -16.88
C ILE A 148 -0.82 3.95 -15.72
N MET A 149 -1.50 4.25 -14.61
CA MET A 149 -1.51 3.37 -13.43
C MET A 149 -2.13 2.00 -13.74
N ARG A 150 -3.21 1.94 -14.52
CA ARG A 150 -3.84 0.67 -14.93
C ARG A 150 -2.91 -0.17 -15.80
N ARG A 151 -2.30 0.44 -16.83
CA ARG A 151 -1.30 -0.26 -17.65
C ARG A 151 -0.09 -0.70 -16.83
N ALA A 152 0.33 0.09 -15.85
CA ALA A 152 1.43 -0.27 -14.97
C ALA A 152 1.08 -1.50 -14.12
N LEU A 153 -0.14 -1.57 -13.57
CA LEU A 153 -0.64 -2.75 -12.88
C LEU A 153 -0.68 -3.98 -13.80
N ASP A 154 -1.33 -3.88 -14.96
CA ASP A 154 -1.55 -5.01 -15.88
C ASP A 154 -0.24 -5.65 -16.36
N ASN A 155 0.80 -4.84 -16.57
CA ASN A 155 2.07 -5.30 -17.11
C ASN A 155 3.08 -5.74 -16.04
N ASN A 156 2.74 -5.65 -14.74
CA ASN A 156 3.69 -5.88 -13.64
C ASN A 156 3.15 -6.78 -12.53
N SER A 157 2.19 -7.67 -12.83
CA SER A 157 1.59 -8.60 -11.86
C SER A 157 2.57 -9.58 -11.21
N ASP A 158 3.79 -9.70 -11.73
CA ASP A 158 4.83 -10.60 -11.22
C ASP A 158 5.88 -9.92 -10.32
N ASN A 159 5.73 -8.62 -10.05
CA ASN A 159 6.73 -7.84 -9.32
C ASN A 159 6.11 -6.75 -8.43
N LEU A 160 6.94 -6.05 -7.66
CA LEU A 160 6.46 -5.08 -6.67
C LEU A 160 5.82 -3.83 -7.30
N VAL A 161 6.11 -3.51 -8.56
CA VAL A 161 5.47 -2.38 -9.25
C VAL A 161 3.98 -2.64 -9.42
N GLY A 162 3.59 -3.86 -9.78
CA GLY A 162 2.17 -4.25 -9.82
C GLY A 162 1.54 -4.20 -8.43
N VAL A 163 2.24 -4.65 -7.39
CA VAL A 163 1.75 -4.57 -5.99
C VAL A 163 1.47 -3.12 -5.60
N TYR A 164 2.40 -2.20 -5.91
CA TYR A 164 2.25 -0.78 -5.63
C TYR A 164 1.03 -0.20 -6.34
N PHE A 165 0.91 -0.40 -7.66
CA PHE A 165 -0.22 0.15 -8.40
C PHE A 165 -1.54 -0.50 -8.00
N PHE A 166 -1.58 -1.80 -7.69
CA PHE A 166 -2.80 -2.41 -7.18
C PHE A 166 -3.25 -1.78 -5.86
N GLY A 167 -2.32 -1.51 -4.93
CA GLY A 167 -2.63 -0.81 -3.69
C GLY A 167 -3.17 0.62 -3.86
N ASN A 168 -2.75 1.34 -4.90
CA ASN A 168 -3.26 2.68 -5.20
C ASN A 168 -4.65 2.65 -5.85
N LEU A 169 -4.96 1.59 -6.60
CA LEU A 169 -6.15 1.51 -7.44
C LEU A 169 -7.29 0.70 -6.82
N TYR A 170 -6.97 -0.13 -5.82
CA TYR A 170 -7.89 -1.07 -5.19
C TYR A 170 -9.19 -0.42 -4.70
N ASN A 171 -9.13 0.78 -4.10
CA ASN A 171 -10.32 1.44 -3.54
C ASN A 171 -11.31 1.93 -4.63
N GLU A 172 -10.89 1.94 -5.90
CA GLU A 172 -11.72 2.31 -7.05
C GLU A 172 -12.31 1.09 -7.77
N MET A 173 -12.07 -0.13 -7.25
CA MET A 173 -12.48 -1.39 -7.86
C MET A 173 -13.63 -2.03 -7.06
N GLU A 174 -14.47 -2.78 -7.77
CA GLU A 174 -15.44 -3.65 -7.12
C GLU A 174 -14.74 -4.85 -6.44
N PRO A 175 -15.27 -5.38 -5.32
CA PRO A 175 -14.61 -6.44 -4.55
C PRO A 175 -14.22 -7.67 -5.39
N GLN A 176 -15.10 -8.07 -6.30
CA GLN A 176 -14.88 -9.21 -7.19
C GLN A 176 -13.74 -8.97 -8.19
N GLU A 177 -13.69 -7.77 -8.80
CA GLU A 177 -12.60 -7.38 -9.70
C GLU A 177 -11.26 -7.36 -8.96
N ALA A 178 -11.25 -6.74 -7.77
CA ALA A 178 -10.08 -6.70 -6.92
C ALA A 178 -9.59 -8.11 -6.55
N ARG A 179 -10.49 -9.05 -6.24
CA ARG A 179 -10.12 -10.44 -5.95
C ARG A 179 -9.51 -11.15 -7.15
N GLU A 180 -10.05 -10.93 -8.34
CA GLU A 180 -9.50 -11.51 -9.56
C GLU A 180 -8.09 -10.99 -9.85
N ILE A 181 -7.86 -9.68 -9.65
CA ILE A 181 -6.53 -9.08 -9.78
C ILE A 181 -5.57 -9.63 -8.73
N LEU A 182 -5.99 -9.70 -7.46
CA LEU A 182 -5.18 -10.28 -6.38
C LEU A 182 -4.71 -11.70 -6.72
N ASN A 183 -5.60 -12.53 -7.27
CA ASN A 183 -5.30 -13.93 -7.62
C ASN A 183 -4.33 -14.07 -8.80
N LYS A 184 -4.13 -13.01 -9.62
CA LYS A 184 -3.13 -13.02 -10.70
C LYS A 184 -1.70 -12.85 -10.19
N PHE A 185 -1.52 -12.30 -8.98
CA PHE A 185 -0.19 -12.16 -8.39
C PHE A 185 0.37 -13.53 -7.96
N PRO A 186 1.68 -13.79 -8.16
CA PRO A 186 2.33 -14.98 -7.62
C PRO A 186 2.22 -15.06 -6.09
N GLU A 187 2.28 -16.28 -5.54
CA GLU A 187 2.15 -16.54 -4.09
C GLU A 187 3.13 -15.68 -3.26
N GLN A 188 4.35 -15.47 -3.75
CA GLN A 188 5.33 -14.62 -3.08
C GLN A 188 4.87 -13.16 -2.96
N MET A 189 4.25 -12.61 -4.01
CA MET A 189 3.76 -11.23 -4.01
C MET A 189 2.51 -11.09 -3.13
N GLN A 190 1.65 -12.11 -3.08
CA GLN A 190 0.46 -12.12 -2.22
C GLN A 190 0.81 -12.02 -0.72
N LYS A 191 2.03 -12.39 -0.33
CA LYS A 191 2.53 -12.30 1.06
C LYS A 191 3.07 -10.92 1.44
N THR A 192 3.19 -9.99 0.49
CA THR A 192 3.57 -8.59 0.79
C THR A 192 2.57 -7.96 1.76
N GLN A 193 3.02 -6.96 2.54
CA GLN A 193 2.14 -6.26 3.48
C GLN A 193 0.92 -5.64 2.77
N ILE A 194 1.15 -5.04 1.59
CA ILE A 194 0.11 -4.40 0.79
C ILE A 194 -0.94 -5.42 0.34
N LEU A 195 -0.52 -6.52 -0.31
CA LEU A 195 -1.50 -7.49 -0.82
C LEU A 195 -2.21 -8.27 0.29
N THR A 196 -1.55 -8.50 1.43
CA THR A 196 -2.19 -9.09 2.61
C THR A 196 -3.27 -8.17 3.17
N ALA A 197 -2.98 -6.86 3.26
CA ALA A 197 -3.95 -5.88 3.71
C ALA A 197 -5.14 -5.77 2.74
N ILE A 198 -4.89 -5.76 1.43
CA ILE A 198 -5.93 -5.76 0.40
C ILE A 198 -6.78 -7.03 0.48
N ALA A 199 -6.17 -8.21 0.60
CA ALA A 199 -6.90 -9.48 0.73
C ALA A 199 -7.85 -9.49 1.94
N LYS A 200 -7.40 -8.91 3.07
CA LYS A 200 -8.23 -8.73 4.26
C LYS A 200 -9.37 -7.75 4.02
N SER A 201 -9.11 -6.63 3.35
CA SER A 201 -10.13 -5.63 3.02
C SER A 201 -11.18 -6.17 2.06
N ILE A 202 -10.78 -6.91 1.02
CA ILE A 202 -11.70 -7.58 0.09
C ILE A 202 -12.59 -8.56 0.86
N ALA A 203 -11.99 -9.43 1.70
CA ALA A 203 -12.76 -10.37 2.49
C ALA A 203 -13.73 -9.67 3.47
N ALA A 204 -13.35 -8.52 4.03
CA ALA A 204 -14.24 -7.74 4.88
C ALA A 204 -15.42 -7.16 4.08
N GLN A 205 -15.17 -6.60 2.90
CA GLN A 205 -16.22 -6.09 2.02
C GLN A 205 -17.18 -7.21 1.60
N GLU A 206 -16.67 -8.32 1.07
CA GLU A 206 -17.47 -9.49 0.66
C GLU A 206 -18.35 -10.07 1.79
N ASN A 207 -17.91 -9.95 3.04
CA ASN A 207 -18.66 -10.40 4.22
C ASN A 207 -19.65 -9.37 4.77
N THR A 208 -19.60 -8.11 4.30
CA THR A 208 -20.45 -7.00 4.77
C THR A 208 -21.32 -6.40 3.67
N GLU A 209 -21.29 -6.99 2.47
CA GLU A 209 -22.16 -6.61 1.35
C GLU A 209 -23.66 -6.77 1.67
N ILE A 210 -24.49 -5.99 0.97
CA ILE A 210 -25.94 -6.06 1.08
C ILE A 210 -26.43 -7.48 0.79
N GLY A 211 -27.26 -8.01 1.69
CA GLY A 211 -27.83 -9.36 1.59
C GLY A 211 -26.97 -10.46 2.23
N LYS A 212 -25.74 -10.15 2.68
CA LYS A 212 -24.97 -11.07 3.53
C LYS A 212 -25.53 -11.09 4.95
N PRO A 213 -25.42 -12.21 5.68
CA PRO A 213 -25.68 -12.23 7.11
C PRO A 213 -24.79 -11.20 7.82
N TYR A 214 -25.31 -10.57 8.87
CA TYR A 214 -24.48 -9.72 9.72
C TYR A 214 -23.36 -10.54 10.37
N LEU A 215 -22.25 -9.87 10.68
CA LEU A 215 -21.17 -10.43 11.49
C LEU A 215 -21.47 -10.18 12.96
N GLU A 216 -21.20 -11.18 13.80
CA GLU A 216 -21.35 -11.01 15.24
C GLU A 216 -20.39 -9.91 15.74
N ILE A 217 -20.96 -8.95 16.48
CA ILE A 217 -20.23 -7.88 17.14
C ILE A 217 -20.49 -8.03 18.64
N ALA A 218 -19.45 -8.41 19.36
CA ALA A 218 -19.44 -8.49 20.81
C ALA A 218 -18.32 -7.58 21.33
N LEU A 219 -18.70 -6.47 21.97
CA LEU A 219 -17.76 -5.44 22.44
C LEU A 219 -18.03 -5.10 23.91
N PRO A 220 -16.99 -4.72 24.68
CA PRO A 220 -17.18 -4.24 26.03
C PRO A 220 -17.94 -2.91 26.02
N ASP A 221 -18.90 -2.76 26.91
CA ASP A 221 -19.55 -1.49 27.19
C ASP A 221 -18.68 -0.58 28.07
N SER A 222 -19.23 0.55 28.52
CA SER A 222 -18.52 1.50 29.38
C SER A 222 -18.20 0.98 30.79
N LEU A 223 -18.81 -0.15 31.20
CA LEU A 223 -18.55 -0.83 32.46
C LEU A 223 -17.61 -2.03 32.30
N GLY A 224 -17.23 -2.36 31.06
CA GLY A 224 -16.37 -3.49 30.71
C GLY A 224 -17.14 -4.80 30.47
N GLU A 225 -18.46 -4.78 30.53
CA GLU A 225 -19.29 -5.96 30.27
C GLU A 225 -19.43 -6.17 28.76
N THR A 226 -19.27 -7.41 28.31
CA THR A 226 -19.38 -7.71 26.87
C THR A 226 -20.84 -7.73 26.44
N VAL A 227 -21.18 -6.87 25.48
CA VAL A 227 -22.52 -6.76 24.88
C VAL A 227 -22.47 -7.24 23.44
N SER A 228 -23.42 -8.12 23.09
CA SER A 228 -23.60 -8.68 21.74
C SER A 228 -24.72 -7.95 20.98
N VAL A 229 -24.56 -7.81 19.66
CA VAL A 229 -25.61 -7.31 18.77
C VAL A 229 -26.66 -8.36 18.40
N THR A 230 -26.33 -9.66 18.49
CA THR A 230 -27.24 -10.76 18.13
C THR A 230 -28.64 -10.62 18.76
N PRO A 231 -28.79 -10.32 20.08
CA PRO A 231 -30.11 -10.18 20.71
C PRO A 231 -30.97 -9.02 20.17
N LEU A 232 -30.33 -8.03 19.54
CA LEU A 232 -31.01 -6.87 18.96
C LEU A 232 -31.62 -7.21 17.60
N ILE A 233 -31.13 -8.27 16.95
CA ILE A 233 -31.52 -8.68 15.61
C ILE A 233 -32.67 -9.68 15.66
N GLY A 234 -33.67 -9.51 14.79
CA GLY A 234 -34.79 -10.44 14.69
C GLY A 234 -35.85 -10.03 13.65
N PRO A 235 -36.82 -10.90 13.36
CA PRO A 235 -37.87 -10.62 12.38
C PRO A 235 -38.63 -9.34 12.72
N GLY A 236 -38.78 -8.44 11.74
CA GLY A 236 -39.46 -7.15 11.91
C GLY A 236 -38.67 -6.11 12.70
N LYS A 237 -37.42 -6.41 13.08
CA LYS A 237 -36.50 -5.42 13.66
C LYS A 237 -35.54 -4.90 12.59
N TRP A 238 -35.29 -3.61 12.65
CA TRP A 238 -34.22 -2.94 11.94
C TRP A 238 -33.20 -2.49 12.98
N VAL A 239 -31.93 -2.75 12.74
CA VAL A 239 -30.85 -2.38 13.67
C VAL A 239 -29.89 -1.46 12.93
N LEU A 240 -29.68 -0.25 13.46
CA LEU A 240 -28.64 0.66 12.98
C LEU A 240 -27.39 0.50 13.84
N ILE A 241 -26.26 0.17 13.21
CA ILE A 241 -24.95 0.14 13.86
C ILE A 241 -24.21 1.41 13.45
N ASP A 242 -23.96 2.29 14.42
CA ASP A 242 -23.25 3.56 14.23
C ASP A 242 -21.83 3.49 14.82
N PHE A 243 -20.81 3.60 13.97
CA PHE A 243 -19.40 3.64 14.37
C PHE A 243 -18.96 5.08 14.59
N TRP A 244 -19.05 5.55 15.84
CA TRP A 244 -18.75 6.92 16.21
C TRP A 244 -17.70 7.02 17.35
N ALA A 245 -17.28 8.24 17.65
CA ALA A 245 -16.41 8.52 18.79
C ALA A 245 -16.76 9.85 19.47
N THR A 246 -16.51 9.97 20.78
CA THR A 246 -16.83 11.17 21.57
C THR A 246 -16.12 12.44 21.09
N TRP A 247 -14.96 12.28 20.47
CA TRP A 247 -14.16 13.36 19.87
C TRP A 247 -14.52 13.64 18.40
N CYS A 248 -15.37 12.83 17.77
CA CYS A 248 -15.81 13.02 16.38
C CYS A 248 -16.90 14.10 16.31
N SER A 249 -16.51 15.33 15.93
CA SER A 249 -17.45 16.46 15.77
C SER A 249 -18.59 16.18 14.78
N PRO A 250 -18.36 15.66 13.56
CA PRO A 250 -19.47 15.37 12.64
C PRO A 250 -20.42 14.30 13.21
N CYS A 251 -19.90 13.22 13.81
CA CYS A 251 -20.73 12.19 14.44
C CYS A 251 -21.65 12.78 15.54
N ARG A 252 -21.15 13.72 16.35
CA ARG A 252 -21.97 14.43 17.35
C ARG A 252 -23.07 15.28 16.73
N GLY A 253 -22.82 15.84 15.55
CA GLY A 253 -23.82 16.56 14.75
C GLY A 253 -24.91 15.66 14.20
N GLU A 254 -24.64 14.36 14.03
CA GLU A 254 -25.62 13.36 13.56
C GLU A 254 -26.55 12.86 14.68
N LEU A 255 -26.09 12.89 15.95
CA LEU A 255 -26.85 12.39 17.11
C LEU A 255 -28.29 12.94 17.25
N PRO A 256 -28.59 14.24 17.01
CA PRO A 256 -29.95 14.74 17.07
C PRO A 256 -30.88 14.05 16.06
N TYR A 257 -30.40 13.80 14.84
CA TYR A 257 -31.18 13.13 13.79
C TYR A 257 -31.41 11.65 14.13
N LEU A 258 -30.41 10.96 14.71
CA LEU A 258 -30.58 9.58 15.19
C LEU A 258 -31.64 9.50 16.30
N LYS A 259 -31.67 10.48 17.21
CA LYS A 259 -32.71 10.56 18.26
C LYS A 259 -34.10 10.77 17.68
N GLU A 260 -34.23 11.63 16.67
CA GLU A 260 -35.50 11.86 15.98
C GLU A 260 -35.96 10.59 15.23
N ALA A 261 -35.06 9.95 14.49
CA ALA A 261 -35.33 8.69 13.81
C ALA A 261 -35.77 7.60 14.80
N PHE A 262 -35.08 7.44 15.92
CA PHE A 262 -35.48 6.46 16.94
C PHE A 262 -36.84 6.78 17.56
N LYS A 263 -37.15 8.06 17.80
CA LYS A 263 -38.46 8.47 18.32
C LYS A 263 -39.60 8.12 17.35
N GLU A 264 -39.38 8.27 16.05
CA GLU A 264 -40.40 7.99 15.02
C GLU A 264 -40.52 6.51 14.66
N PHE A 265 -39.38 5.83 14.49
CA PHE A 265 -39.32 4.46 13.95
C PHE A 265 -39.11 3.40 15.02
N GLY A 266 -38.72 3.76 16.25
CA GLY A 266 -38.57 2.85 17.38
C GLY A 266 -39.81 1.98 17.62
N PRO A 267 -41.02 2.58 17.69
CA PRO A 267 -42.27 1.82 17.81
C PRO A 267 -42.57 0.89 16.62
N LYS A 268 -41.89 1.09 15.48
CA LYS A 268 -42.02 0.29 14.25
C LYS A 268 -40.89 -0.76 14.11
N GLY A 269 -40.14 -0.99 15.18
CA GLY A 269 -39.09 -2.02 15.23
C GLY A 269 -37.68 -1.53 14.89
N PHE A 270 -37.45 -0.23 14.75
CA PHE A 270 -36.10 0.32 14.59
C PHE A 270 -35.36 0.37 15.94
N ASN A 271 -34.16 -0.20 15.99
CA ASN A 271 -33.28 -0.24 17.15
C ASN A 271 -31.94 0.39 16.81
#